data_AF-A0A3S0UCW9-F1
#
_entry.id   AF-A0A3S0UCW9-F1
#
_cell.length_a   1.000
_cell.length_b   1.000
_cell.length_c   1.000
_cell.angle_alpha   90.00
_cell.angle_beta   90.00
_cell.angle_gamma   90.00
#
_symmetry.space_group_name_H-M   'P 1'
#
loop_
_entity.id
_entity.type
_entity.pdbx_description
1 polymer ?
#
loop_
_entity_poly.entity_id
_entity_poly.type
_entity_poly.pdbx_seq_one_letter_code
_entity_poly.pdbx_strand_id
1 'polypeptide(L)'
;MYLFLLLVLLGCFALIDRRWNLYFWSGHPMRAWLVLVTGVVFFLAWDLVGIANGLFWHGENSLTLGIFVAPELPLEEVFFLAFLCYQTMVYVLGAPVLWRWLRARTGAAHAGRRA
;
A
#
# COMPACT_ATOMS: atom_id res chain seq x y z
N MET A 1 -18.20 -5.16 3.39
CA MET A 1 -17.75 -4.91 1.99
C MET A 1 -16.35 -4.33 1.89
N TYR A 2 -15.93 -3.52 2.86
CA TYR A 2 -14.64 -2.83 2.85
C TYR A 2 -13.40 -3.74 2.77
N LEU A 3 -13.28 -4.75 3.64
CA LEU A 3 -12.14 -5.68 3.62
C LEU A 3 -11.97 -6.38 2.27
N PHE A 4 -13.07 -6.79 1.64
CA PHE A 4 -13.02 -7.45 0.34
C PHE A 4 -12.42 -6.54 -0.74
N LEU A 5 -12.89 -5.30 -0.84
CA LEU A 5 -12.31 -4.29 -1.74
C LEU A 5 -10.81 -4.09 -1.46
N LEU A 6 -10.43 -4.07 -0.19
CA LEU A 6 -9.05 -3.89 0.25
C LEU A 6 -8.16 -5.06 -0.17
N LEU A 7 -8.65 -6.29 -0.03
CA LEU A 7 -7.96 -7.50 -0.49
C LEU A 7 -7.83 -7.55 -2.01
N VAL A 8 -8.87 -7.14 -2.75
CA VAL A 8 -8.82 -7.03 -4.22
C VAL A 8 -7.75 -6.03 -4.64
N LEU A 9 -7.74 -4.83 -4.04
CA LEU A 9 -6.74 -3.81 -4.31
C LEU A 9 -5.33 -4.27 -3.95
N LEU A 10 -5.16 -4.91 -2.79
CA LEU A 10 -3.89 -5.50 -2.38
C LEU A 10 -3.41 -6.54 -3.40
N GLY A 11 -4.30 -7.39 -3.91
CA GLY A 11 -4.02 -8.33 -4.99
C GLY A 11 -3.58 -7.65 -6.29
N CYS A 12 -4.26 -6.57 -6.71
CA CYS A 12 -3.84 -5.77 -7.86
C CYS A 12 -2.43 -5.21 -7.69
N PHE A 13 -2.12 -4.66 -6.51
CA PHE A 13 -0.77 -4.16 -6.21
C PHE A 13 0.28 -5.27 -6.12
N ALA A 14 -0.07 -6.46 -5.63
CA ALA A 14 0.79 -7.64 -5.66
C ALA A 14 1.14 -8.08 -7.09
N LEU A 15 0.18 -8.01 -8.02
CA LEU A 15 0.43 -8.29 -9.42
C LEU A 15 1.37 -7.26 -10.06
N ILE A 16 1.20 -5.98 -9.73
CA ILE A 16 2.11 -4.90 -10.18
C ILE A 16 3.52 -5.14 -9.63
N ASP A 17 3.66 -5.35 -8.33
CA ASP A 17 4.95 -5.60 -7.69
C ASP A 17 5.67 -6.80 -8.31
N ARG A 18 4.96 -7.90 -8.53
CA ARG A 18 5.50 -9.08 -9.22
C ARG A 18 5.88 -8.80 -10.68
N ARG A 19 5.09 -8.02 -11.41
CA ARG A 19 5.32 -7.75 -12.84
C ARG A 19 6.60 -6.97 -13.10
N TRP A 20 6.96 -6.07 -12.19
CA TRP A 20 8.16 -5.21 -12.30
C TRP A 20 9.24 -5.53 -11.26
N ASN A 21 9.04 -6.55 -10.42
CA ASN A 21 9.96 -6.98 -9.36
C ASN A 21 10.39 -5.81 -8.45
N LEU A 22 9.42 -5.08 -7.89
CA LEU A 22 9.68 -3.77 -7.27
C LEU A 22 10.11 -3.88 -5.81
N TYR A 23 9.25 -4.42 -4.95
CA TYR A 23 9.35 -4.41 -3.50
C TYR A 23 9.57 -5.81 -2.95
N PHE A 24 8.53 -6.65 -2.87
CA PHE A 24 8.67 -8.03 -2.37
C PHE A 24 9.40 -8.93 -3.36
N TRP A 25 9.23 -8.65 -4.65
CA TRP A 25 9.86 -9.42 -5.74
C TRP A 25 11.24 -8.87 -6.15
N SER A 26 11.80 -7.90 -5.42
CA SER A 26 13.12 -7.31 -5.67
C SER A 26 14.31 -8.25 -5.40
N GLY A 27 14.08 -9.44 -4.83
CA GLY A 27 15.12 -10.38 -4.42
C GLY A 27 15.54 -10.27 -2.94
N HIS A 28 15.00 -9.30 -2.19
CA HIS A 28 15.27 -9.12 -0.76
C HIS A 28 13.98 -9.12 0.09
N PRO A 29 13.25 -10.24 0.15
CA PRO A 29 11.94 -10.31 0.81
C PRO A 29 12.01 -9.95 2.30
N MET A 30 13.13 -10.25 2.99
CA MET A 30 13.28 -9.92 4.41
C MET A 30 13.30 -8.41 4.66
N ARG A 31 13.93 -7.62 3.78
CA ARG A 31 13.95 -6.16 3.90
C ARG A 31 12.56 -5.58 3.66
N ALA A 32 11.84 -6.13 2.68
CA ALA A 32 10.45 -5.75 2.41
C ALA A 32 9.53 -6.06 3.61
N TRP A 33 9.68 -7.22 4.25
CA TRP A 33 8.94 -7.52 5.47
C TRP A 33 9.28 -6.57 6.62
N LEU A 34 10.57 -6.29 6.85
CA LEU A 34 10.98 -5.37 7.92
C LEU A 34 10.39 -3.98 7.75
N VAL A 35 10.46 -3.41 6.55
CA VAL A 35 9.90 -2.08 6.26
C VAL A 35 8.37 -2.09 6.41
N LEU A 36 7.70 -3.13 5.89
CA LEU A 36 6.25 -3.24 5.98
C LEU A 36 5.79 -3.34 7.44
N VAL A 37 6.37 -4.26 8.20
CA VAL A 37 6.01 -4.49 9.61
C VAL A 37 6.32 -3.27 10.46
N THR A 38 7.48 -2.64 10.25
CA THR A 38 7.84 -1.42 11.00
C THR A 38 6.86 -0.28 10.71
N GLY A 39 6.49 -0.08 9.45
CA GLY A 39 5.50 0.94 9.07
C GLY A 39 4.13 0.67 9.68
N VAL A 40 3.64 -0.57 9.61
CA VAL A 40 2.36 -0.96 10.19
C VAL A 40 2.37 -0.78 11.71
N VAL A 41 3.42 -1.24 12.40
CA VAL A 41 3.54 -1.07 13.85
C VAL A 41 3.59 0.40 14.25
N PHE A 42 4.31 1.23 13.50
CA PHE A 42 4.36 2.67 13.74
C PHE A 42 2.97 3.33 13.62
N PHE A 43 2.24 3.04 12.55
CA PHE A 43 0.91 3.61 12.36
C PHE A 43 -0.10 3.05 13.36
N LEU A 44 -0.02 1.77 13.73
CA LEU A 44 -0.86 1.22 14.78
C LEU A 44 -0.59 1.89 16.13
N ALA A 45 0.68 2.14 16.48
CA ALA A 45 1.01 2.89 17.67
C ALA A 45 0.44 4.31 17.63
N TRP A 46 0.45 4.95 16.46
CA TRP A 46 -0.15 6.26 16.25
C TRP A 46 -1.68 6.23 16.38
N ASP A 47 -2.35 5.23 15.79
CA ASP A 47 -3.79 5.04 15.91
C ASP A 47 -4.21 4.83 17.36
N LEU A 48 -3.47 4.02 18.12
CA LEU A 48 -3.71 3.83 19.56
C LEU A 48 -3.58 5.14 20.34
N VAL A 49 -2.62 6.00 20.00
CA VAL A 49 -2.49 7.34 20.60
C VAL A 49 -3.73 8.17 20.25
N GLY A 50 -4.20 8.14 19.01
CA GLY A 50 -5.41 8.86 18.62
C GLY A 50 -6.68 8.37 19.33
N ILE A 51 -6.84 7.05 19.46
CA ILE A 51 -7.95 6.42 20.21
C ILE A 51 -7.90 6.86 21.68
N ALA A 52 -6.73 6.81 22.31
CA ALA A 52 -6.56 7.24 23.70
C ALA A 52 -6.88 8.74 23.92
N ASN A 53 -6.72 9.57 22.88
CA ASN A 53 -7.09 10.99 22.92
C ASN A 53 -8.53 11.26 22.47
N GLY A 54 -9.33 10.22 22.18
CA GLY A 54 -10.72 10.35 21.72
C GLY A 54 -10.87 10.96 20.33
N LEU A 55 -9.81 10.90 19.49
CA LEU A 55 -9.80 11.45 18.14
C LEU A 55 -10.41 10.51 17.10
N PHE A 56 -10.34 9.19 17.34
CA PHE A 56 -10.93 8.17 16.48
C PHE A 56 -12.24 7.71 17.09
N TRP A 57 -13.35 8.16 16.51
CA TRP A 57 -14.68 7.66 16.84
C TRP A 57 -15.16 6.76 15.71
N HIS A 58 -15.33 5.47 15.99
CA HIS A 58 -16.00 4.54 15.08
C HIS A 58 -17.51 4.81 15.10
N GLY A 59 -17.96 5.68 14.21
CA GLY A 59 -19.39 5.82 13.92
C GLY A 59 -19.97 4.47 13.50
N GLU A 60 -21.13 4.10 14.05
CA GLU A 60 -21.83 2.84 13.76
C GLU A 60 -22.06 2.65 12.25
N ASN A 61 -21.08 2.06 11.56
CA ASN A 61 -21.16 1.81 10.14
C ASN A 61 -21.44 0.32 9.92
N SER A 62 -22.68 0.04 9.50
CA SER A 62 -23.27 -1.26 9.14
C SER A 62 -22.56 -2.04 8.01
N LEU A 63 -21.37 -1.60 7.58
CA LEU A 63 -20.56 -2.18 6.50
C LEU A 63 -19.24 -2.80 6.98
N THR A 64 -18.88 -2.65 8.25
CA THR A 64 -17.74 -3.31 8.91
C THR A 64 -18.06 -4.78 9.18
N LEU A 65 -17.05 -5.65 9.10
CA LEU A 65 -17.21 -7.10 9.37
C LEU A 65 -17.48 -7.39 10.86
N GLY A 66 -17.36 -6.40 11.73
CA GLY A 66 -17.56 -6.54 13.18
C GLY A 66 -16.46 -7.32 13.89
N ILE A 67 -15.32 -7.56 13.23
CA ILE A 67 -14.15 -8.23 13.81
C ILE A 67 -13.19 -7.15 14.29
N PHE A 68 -12.93 -7.14 15.60
CA PHE A 68 -12.09 -6.15 16.25
C PHE A 68 -10.82 -6.79 16.82
N VAL A 69 -9.70 -6.13 16.60
CA VAL A 69 -8.38 -6.49 17.16
C VAL A 69 -8.21 -5.86 18.55
N ALA A 70 -8.79 -4.68 18.78
CA ALA A 70 -8.91 -4.01 20.07
C ALA A 70 -10.29 -3.33 20.17
N PRO A 71 -10.76 -2.86 21.35
CA PRO A 71 -12.13 -2.35 21.54
C PRO A 71 -12.59 -1.34 20.51
N GLU A 72 -11.66 -0.54 19.97
CA GLU A 72 -11.92 0.47 18.94
C GLU A 72 -10.96 0.32 17.75
N LEU A 73 -10.47 -0.89 17.46
CA LEU A 73 -9.57 -1.14 16.33
C LEU A 73 -10.09 -2.31 15.48
N PRO A 74 -10.90 -2.03 14.44
CA PRO A 74 -11.39 -3.05 13.53
C PRO A 74 -10.22 -3.72 12.78
N LEU A 75 -10.36 -5.02 12.50
CA LEU A 75 -9.35 -5.79 11.80
C LEU A 75 -9.01 -5.19 10.44
N GLU A 76 -9.99 -4.60 9.78
CA GLU A 76 -9.82 -3.96 8.48
C GLU A 76 -8.82 -2.80 8.50
N GLU A 77 -8.64 -2.11 9.63
CA GLU A 77 -7.64 -1.03 9.75
C GLU A 77 -6.22 -1.57 9.70
N VAL A 78 -5.96 -2.74 10.32
CA VAL A 78 -4.65 -3.39 10.23
C VAL A 78 -4.32 -3.71 8.76
N PHE A 79 -5.31 -4.22 8.02
CA PHE A 79 -5.15 -4.49 6.58
C PHE A 79 -5.01 -3.19 5.77
N PHE A 80 -5.73 -2.14 6.13
CA PHE A 80 -5.62 -0.83 5.51
C PHE A 80 -4.22 -0.24 5.68
N LEU A 81 -3.66 -0.27 6.89
CA LEU A 81 -2.31 0.21 7.16
C LEU A 81 -1.26 -0.61 6.43
N ALA A 82 -1.43 -1.95 6.39
CA ALA A 82 -0.56 -2.81 5.61
C ALA A 82 -0.62 -2.46 4.12
N PHE A 83 -1.83 -2.26 3.58
CA PHE A 83 -2.04 -1.83 2.20
C PHE A 83 -1.42 -0.45 1.94
N LEU A 84 -1.62 0.52 2.83
CA LEU A 84 -1.08 1.88 2.73
C LEU A 84 0.46 1.86 2.66
N CYS A 85 1.10 1.14 3.58
CA CYS A 85 2.55 1.01 3.62
C CYS A 85 3.07 0.33 2.35
N TYR A 86 2.41 -0.75 1.93
CA TYR A 86 2.78 -1.52 0.76
C TYR A 86 2.62 -0.72 -0.55
N GLN A 87 1.46 -0.09 -0.75
CA GLN A 87 1.15 0.78 -1.89
C GLN A 87 2.17 1.92 -2.00
N THR A 88 2.53 2.54 -0.87
CA THR A 88 3.54 3.60 -0.85
C THR A 88 4.89 3.11 -1.37
N MET A 89 5.34 1.92 -0.95
CA MET A 89 6.59 1.34 -1.44
C MET A 89 6.54 1.01 -2.93
N VAL A 90 5.43 0.44 -3.41
CA VAL A 90 5.22 0.16 -4.83
C VAL A 90 5.28 1.45 -5.65
N TYR A 91 4.73 2.56 -5.16
CA TYR A 91 4.82 3.86 -5.83
C TYR A 91 6.23 4.44 -5.84
N VAL A 92 6.92 4.44 -4.69
CA VAL A 92 8.28 4.96 -4.59
C VAL A 92 9.25 4.20 -5.50
N LEU A 93 9.13 2.87 -5.55
CA LEU A 93 10.00 2.01 -6.36
C LEU A 93 9.55 1.94 -7.82
N GLY A 94 8.25 2.04 -8.08
CA GLY A 94 7.67 2.04 -9.42
C GLY A 94 7.88 3.35 -10.18
N ALA A 95 7.95 4.49 -9.49
CA ALA A 95 8.11 5.80 -10.13
C ALA A 95 9.35 5.88 -11.03
N PRO A 96 10.58 5.50 -10.59
CA PRO A 96 11.75 5.46 -11.47
C PRO A 96 11.59 4.57 -12.71
N VAL A 97 10.93 3.42 -12.57
CA VAL A 97 10.66 2.49 -13.68
C VAL A 97 9.74 3.14 -14.70
N LEU A 98 8.65 3.75 -14.24
CA LEU A 98 7.71 4.49 -15.07
C LEU A 98 8.39 5.67 -15.78
N TRP A 99 9.22 6.44 -15.06
CA TRP A 99 9.96 7.57 -15.63
C TRP A 99 10.91 7.16 -16.75
N ARG A 100 11.59 6.01 -16.62
CA ARG A 100 12.47 5.47 -17.67
C ARG A 100 11.66 5.06 -18.91
N TRP A 101 10.53 4.40 -18.70
CA TRP A 101 9.64 3.97 -19.78
C TRP A 101 9.04 5.18 -20.54
N LEU A 102 8.54 6.18 -19.82
CA LEU A 102 7.98 7.39 -20.43
C LEU A 102 9.01 8.13 -21.29
N ARG A 103 10.23 8.33 -20.78
CA ARG A 103 11.31 9.00 -21.53
C ARG A 103 11.71 8.25 -22.80
N ALA A 104 11.76 6.93 -22.75
CA ALA A 104 12.05 6.12 -23.94
C ALA A 104 11.00 6.31 -25.05
N ARG A 105 9.71 6.46 -24.69
CA ARG A 105 8.63 6.70 -25.67
C ARG A 105 8.72 8.09 -26.29
N THR A 106 9.04 9.12 -25.51
CA THR A 106 9.18 10.50 -26.02
C THR A 106 10.37 10.63 -26.98
N GLY A 107 11.49 9.94 -26.69
CA GLY A 107 12.65 9.90 -27.57
C GLY A 107 12.38 9.23 -28.91
N ALA A 108 11.67 8.10 -28.90
CA ALA A 108 11.26 7.39 -30.12
C ALA A 108 10.32 8.25 -31.01
N ALA A 109 9.39 8.99 -30.40
CA ALA A 109 8.48 9.88 -31.13
C ALA A 109 9.20 11.08 -31.78
N HIS A 110 10.28 11.58 -31.18
CA HIS A 110 11.09 12.66 -31.76
C HIS A 110 11.98 12.19 -32.91
N ALA A 111 12.49 10.96 -32.84
CA ALA A 111 13.30 10.36 -33.91
C ALA A 111 12.48 10.11 -35.19
N GLY A 112 11.24 9.61 -35.06
CA GLY A 112 10.34 9.36 -36.19
C GLY A 112 9.77 10.60 -36.88
N ARG A 113 9.95 11.82 -36.31
CA ARG A 113 9.55 13.09 -36.93
C ARG A 113 10.69 13.79 -37.70
N ARG A 114 11.92 13.31 -37.58
CA ARG A 114 13.11 13.87 -38.23
C ARG A 114 13.61 13.05 -39.43
N ALA A 115 13.02 11.88 -39.66
CA ALA A 115 13.22 11.05 -40.85
C ALA A 115 12.07 11.29 -41.83
#